data_AF-A0A9E3AL36-F1
#
_entry.id   AF-A0A9E3AL36-F1
#
_cell.length_a   1.000
_cell.length_b   1.000
_cell.length_c   1.000
_cell.angle_alpha   90.00
_cell.angle_beta   90.00
_cell.angle_gamma   90.00
#
_symmetry.space_group_name_H-M   'P 1'
#
loop_
_entity.id
_entity.type
_entity.pdbx_description
1 polymer ?
#
loop_
_entity_poly.entity_id
_entity_poly.type
_entity_poly.pdbx_seq_one_letter_code
_entity_poly.pdbx_strand_id
1 'polypeptide(L)'
;MGQIVDVIVDRSGRIRAAIIDFGGFLGVGSRKIAVDWRAVHFVPGGKTIRIILDLTREEVVGSKEYKPNDQITILEPKGEMPAQENAEAKPAPAAPDK
;
A
#
# COMPACT_ATOMS: atom_id res chain seq x y z
N MET A 1 3.16 9.61 10.89
CA MET A 1 2.70 8.39 11.57
C MET A 1 1.22 8.29 11.30
N GLY A 2 0.82 7.38 10.42
CA GLY A 2 -0.60 7.12 10.10
C GLY A 2 -0.97 5.72 10.56
N GLN A 3 -2.27 5.44 10.65
CA GLN A 3 -2.80 4.13 11.02
C GLN A 3 -3.71 3.61 9.92
N ILE A 4 -3.61 2.32 9.58
CA ILE A 4 -4.61 1.66 8.74
C ILE A 4 -5.88 1.54 9.56
N VAL A 5 -6.95 2.17 9.10
CA VAL A 5 -8.26 2.16 9.77
C VAL A 5 -9.24 1.21 9.10
N ASP A 6 -9.04 0.91 7.81
CA ASP A 6 -9.94 0.05 7.04
C ASP A 6 -9.25 -0.50 5.78
N VAL A 7 -9.83 -1.52 5.13
CA VAL A 7 -9.35 -2.11 3.87
C VAL A 7 -10.49 -2.31 2.89
N ILE A 8 -10.25 -1.98 1.63
CA ILE A 8 -11.22 -2.16 0.55
C ILE A 8 -10.97 -3.53 -0.07
N VAL A 9 -12.02 -4.35 -0.10
CA VAL A 9 -12.01 -5.71 -0.65
C VAL A 9 -12.95 -5.78 -1.84
N ASP A 10 -12.54 -6.48 -2.89
CA ASP A 10 -13.36 -6.71 -4.07
C ASP A 10 -14.42 -7.81 -3.82
N ARG A 11 -15.37 -7.98 -4.75
CA ARG A 11 -16.42 -9.01 -4.64
C ARG A 11 -15.87 -10.45 -4.61
N SER A 12 -14.66 -10.66 -5.12
CA SER A 12 -13.94 -11.93 -5.08
C SER A 12 -13.22 -12.18 -3.74
N GLY A 13 -13.24 -11.23 -2.80
CA GLY A 13 -12.54 -11.35 -1.52
C GLY A 13 -11.06 -10.93 -1.56
N ARG A 14 -10.58 -10.30 -2.64
CA ARG A 14 -9.19 -9.80 -2.73
C ARG A 14 -9.10 -8.36 -2.26
N ILE A 15 -8.06 -8.07 -1.47
CA ILE A 15 -7.78 -6.71 -1.00
C ILE A 15 -7.30 -5.86 -2.17
N ARG A 16 -7.92 -4.69 -2.34
CA ARG A 16 -7.62 -3.72 -3.40
C ARG A 16 -6.85 -2.52 -2.88
N ALA A 17 -7.23 -2.01 -1.71
CA ALA A 17 -6.62 -0.82 -1.14
C ALA A 17 -6.70 -0.84 0.38
N ALA A 18 -5.76 -0.17 1.04
CA ALA A 18 -5.79 0.11 2.46
C ALA A 18 -6.17 1.58 2.68
N ILE A 19 -7.05 1.84 3.65
CA ILE A 19 -7.44 3.19 4.05
C ILE A 19 -6.60 3.57 5.26
N ILE A 20 -5.82 4.64 5.10
CA ILE A 20 -4.84 5.08 6.07
C ILE A 20 -5.26 6.46 6.58
N ASP A 21 -5.43 6.55 7.89
CA ASP A 21 -5.70 7.81 8.58
C ASP A 21 -4.38 8.46 9.01
N PHE A 22 -4.13 9.63 8.43
CA PHE A 22 -3.04 10.52 8.82
C PHE A 22 -3.58 11.57 9.79
N GLY A 23 -3.62 11.21 11.07
CA GLY A 23 -4.08 12.10 12.14
C GLY A 23 -3.06 13.22 12.42
N GLY A 24 -3.53 14.48 12.40
CA GLY A 24 -2.82 15.62 13.01
C GLY A 24 -1.49 16.02 12.35
N PHE A 25 -1.18 15.52 11.17
CA PHE A 25 0.15 15.66 10.56
C PHE A 25 0.46 17.06 10.00
N LEU A 26 -0.53 17.95 9.93
CA LEU A 26 -0.39 19.33 9.41
C LEU A 26 -1.29 20.37 10.13
N GLY A 27 -1.81 20.06 11.32
CA GLY A 27 -2.70 21.00 12.03
C GLY A 27 -4.10 21.18 11.44
N VAL A 28 -4.46 20.44 10.38
CA VAL A 28 -5.80 20.41 9.75
C VAL A 28 -6.39 19.02 9.83
N GLY A 29 -7.11 18.73 10.93
CA GLY A 29 -7.96 17.53 11.06
C GLY A 29 -7.27 16.18 10.84
N SER A 30 -8.04 15.11 10.93
CA SER A 30 -7.64 13.76 10.53
C SER A 30 -8.02 13.57 9.06
N ARG A 31 -7.09 13.17 8.19
CA ARG A 31 -7.37 12.90 6.76
C ARG A 31 -7.19 11.42 6.47
N LYS A 32 -8.17 10.83 5.79
CA LYS A 32 -8.13 9.42 5.36
C LYS A 32 -7.78 9.35 3.89
N ILE A 33 -6.91 8.43 3.53
CA ILE A 33 -6.42 8.25 2.16
C ILE A 33 -6.49 6.77 1.80
N ALA A 34 -7.03 6.46 0.63
CA ALA A 34 -7.01 5.11 0.08
C ALA A 34 -5.73 4.91 -0.73
N VAL A 35 -4.90 3.98 -0.27
CA VAL A 35 -3.62 3.62 -0.91
C VAL A 35 -3.75 2.22 -1.50
N ASP A 36 -3.22 2.03 -2.71
CA ASP A 36 -3.23 0.70 -3.33
C ASP A 36 -2.54 -0.33 -2.43
N TRP A 37 -3.14 -1.51 -2.27
CA TRP A 37 -2.60 -2.56 -1.40
C TRP A 37 -1.18 -2.97 -1.80
N ARG A 38 -0.84 -2.88 -3.09
CA ARG A 38 0.48 -3.23 -3.61
C ARG A 38 1.57 -2.25 -3.19
N ALA A 39 1.20 -1.03 -2.82
CA ALA A 39 2.12 -0.02 -2.30
C ALA A 39 2.37 -0.15 -0.79
N VAL A 40 1.72 -1.12 -0.14
CA VAL A 40 1.85 -1.38 1.30
C VAL A 40 2.87 -2.48 1.52
N HIS A 41 4.04 -2.10 2.03
CA HIS A 41 5.12 -3.02 2.36
C HIS A 41 5.10 -3.39 3.84
N PHE A 42 4.89 -4.67 4.12
CA PHE A 42 4.94 -5.21 5.47
C PHE A 42 6.34 -5.75 5.75
N VAL A 43 7.13 -5.01 6.52
CA VAL A 43 8.48 -5.41 6.91
C VAL A 43 8.42 -6.04 8.31
N PRO A 44 8.82 -7.32 8.46
CA PRO A 44 8.89 -7.95 9.78
C PRO A 44 9.99 -7.28 10.62
N GLY A 45 9.58 -6.58 11.68
CA GLY A 45 10.46 -5.85 12.60
C GLY A 45 10.69 -6.59 13.92
N GLY A 46 10.76 -7.92 13.90
CA GLY A 46 10.82 -8.76 15.09
C GLY A 46 9.44 -8.98 15.71
N LYS A 47 9.15 -8.37 16.87
CA LYS A 47 7.86 -8.53 17.58
C LYS A 47 6.71 -7.69 17.00
N THR A 48 7.00 -6.77 16.08
CA THR A 48 5.99 -5.88 15.48
C THR A 48 6.19 -5.82 13.98
N ILE A 49 5.10 -5.87 13.23
CA ILE A 49 5.09 -5.66 11.78
C ILE A 49 5.19 -4.16 11.54
N ARG A 50 6.21 -3.72 10.80
CA ARG A 50 6.32 -2.34 10.33
C ARG A 50 5.67 -2.23 8.97
N ILE A 51 4.91 -1.16 8.77
CA ILE A 51 4.26 -0.88 7.50
C ILE A 51 4.99 0.32 6.88
N ILE A 52 5.49 0.12 5.67
CA ILE A 52 6.18 1.14 4.87
C ILE A 52 5.34 1.37 3.63
N LEU A 53 5.18 2.64 3.27
CA LEU A 53 4.48 3.06 2.06
C LEU A 53 5.49 3.85 1.23
N ASP A 54 5.59 3.54 -0.05
CA ASP A 54 6.37 4.33 -1.01
C ASP A 54 5.59 5.56 -1.46
N LEU A 55 5.11 6.36 -0.50
CA LEU A 55 4.38 7.59 -0.75
C LEU A 55 5.09 8.76 -0.11
N THR A 56 5.29 9.83 -0.88
CA THR A 56 5.87 11.06 -0.37
C THR A 56 4.84 11.88 0.41
N ARG A 57 5.33 12.76 1.28
CA ARG A 57 4.45 13.67 2.02
C ARG A 57 3.68 14.56 1.06
N GLU A 58 4.31 15.08 0.00
CA GLU A 58 3.62 15.94 -0.97
C GLU A 58 2.49 15.21 -1.69
N GLU A 59 2.69 13.95 -2.06
CA GLU A 59 1.64 13.12 -2.66
C GLU A 59 0.46 12.96 -1.71
N VAL A 60 0.71 12.60 -0.45
CA VAL A 60 -0.32 12.50 0.60
C VAL A 60 -1.11 13.81 0.77
N VAL A 61 -0.45 14.97 0.66
CA VAL A 61 -1.10 16.28 0.81
C VAL A 61 -1.94 16.65 -0.42
N GLY A 62 -1.41 16.40 -1.62
CA GLY A 62 -2.09 16.65 -2.90
C GLY A 62 -3.15 15.60 -3.26
N SER A 63 -3.18 14.49 -2.53
CA SER A 63 -4.13 13.40 -2.70
C SER A 63 -5.57 13.80 -2.40
N LYS A 64 -6.51 13.20 -3.14
CA LYS A 64 -7.92 13.23 -2.78
C LYS A 64 -8.13 12.49 -1.45
N GLU A 65 -8.93 13.10 -0.58
CA GLU A 65 -9.37 12.45 0.64
C GLU A 65 -10.33 11.31 0.31
N TYR A 66 -10.13 10.17 0.98
CA TYR A 66 -11.07 9.05 0.92
C TYR A 66 -12.38 9.42 1.59
N LYS A 67 -13.47 9.40 0.81
CA LYS A 67 -14.84 9.54 1.31
C LYS A 67 -15.63 8.29 0.94
N PRO A 68 -16.17 7.53 1.91
CA PRO A 68 -16.84 6.25 1.64
C PRO A 68 -18.11 6.37 0.79
N ASN A 69 -18.67 7.57 0.63
CA ASN A 69 -19.85 7.85 -0.18
C ASN A 69 -19.53 8.56 -1.51
N ASP A 70 -18.25 8.73 -1.84
CA ASP A 70 -17.78 9.39 -3.06
C ASP A 70 -16.88 8.45 -3.87
N GLN A 71 -16.57 8.82 -5.11
CA GLN A 71 -15.74 8.01 -6.00
C GLN A 71 -14.37 7.73 -5.36
N ILE A 72 -14.10 6.45 -5.07
CA ILE A 72 -12.85 5.99 -4.46
C ILE A 72 -11.71 6.23 -5.44
N THR A 73 -10.88 7.24 -5.17
CA THR A 73 -9.61 7.45 -5.88
C THR A 73 -8.54 6.69 -5.12
N ILE A 74 -8.11 5.56 -5.67
CA ILE A 74 -6.98 4.79 -5.14
C ILE A 74 -5.71 5.52 -5.56
N LEU A 75 -4.88 5.85 -4.58
CA LEU A 75 -3.57 6.45 -4.84
C LEU A 75 -2.56 5.35 -5.10
N GLU A 76 -2.11 5.33 -6.35
CA GLU A 76 -0.97 4.55 -6.79
C GLU A 76 0.29 5.41 -6.62
N PRO A 77 1.38 4.86 -6.04
CA PRO A 77 2.63 5.58 -5.93
C PRO A 77 3.15 5.89 -7.34
N LYS A 78 3.54 7.15 -7.56
CA LYS A 78 4.05 7.59 -8.86
C LYS A 78 5.53 7.22 -9.00
N GLY A 79 5.77 5.94 -9.14
CA GLY A 79 7.07 5.36 -9.49
C GLY A 79 6.79 3.96 -9.98
N GLU A 80 7.24 3.66 -11.21
CA GLU A 80 7.19 2.34 -11.83
C GLU A 80 7.43 1.23 -10.80
N MET A 81 6.36 0.60 -10.34
CA MET A 81 6.46 -0.74 -9.81
C MET A 81 6.55 -1.65 -11.04
N PRO A 82 7.54 -2.55 -11.11
CA PRO A 82 7.59 -3.52 -12.17
C PRO A 82 6.25 -4.23 -12.20
N ALA A 83 5.67 -4.30 -13.39
CA ALA A 83 4.54 -5.17 -13.65
C ALA A 83 4.84 -6.51 -12.99
N GLN A 84 3.85 -7.07 -12.30
CA GLN A 84 3.86 -8.49 -11.99
C GLN A 84 3.99 -9.24 -13.32
N GLU A 85 5.23 -9.57 -13.69
CA GLU A 85 5.53 -10.65 -14.61
C GLU A 85 5.36 -11.94 -13.80
N ASN A 86 4.11 -12.36 -13.69
CA ASN A 86 3.87 -13.78 -13.45
C ASN A 86 4.23 -14.52 -14.75
N ALA A 87 5.08 -15.54 -14.61
CA ALA A 87 5.47 -16.55 -15.59
C ALA A 87 6.78 -16.33 -16.38
N GLU A 88 7.93 -16.49 -15.71
CA GLU A 88 8.94 -17.42 -16.23
C GLU A 88 9.66 -18.14 -15.09
N ALA A 89 9.06 -19.25 -14.65
CA ALA A 89 9.75 -20.26 -13.89
C ALA A 89 10.88 -20.83 -14.76
N LYS A 90 12.12 -20.41 -14.53
CA LYS A 90 13.28 -21.20 -14.93
C LYS A 90 13.64 -22.14 -13.77
N PRO A 91 13.58 -23.46 -13.96
CA PRO A 91 13.95 -24.39 -12.91
C PRO A 91 15.46 -24.26 -12.68
N ALA A 92 15.85 -24.07 -11.42
CA ALA A 92 17.21 -24.36 -11.01
C ALA A 92 17.43 -25.87 -11.18
N PRO A 93 18.42 -26.34 -11.96
CA PRO A 93 18.96 -27.65 -11.73
C PRO A 93 19.90 -27.58 -10.52
N ALA A 94 19.75 -28.60 -9.68
CA ALA A 94 20.43 -28.80 -8.42
C ALA A 94 21.97 -28.85 -8.54
N ALA A 95 22.60 -28.58 -7.40
CA ALA A 95 23.96 -28.93 -6.93
C ALA A 95 24.46 -30.33 -7.42
N PRO A 96 25.77 -30.71 -7.35
CA PRO A 96 26.68 -30.44 -6.22
C PRO A 96 28.21 -30.32 -6.49
N ASP A 97 28.88 -29.80 -5.46
CA ASP A 97 30.19 -30.15 -4.87
C ASP A 97 31.20 -31.01 -5.66
N LYS A 98 32.37 -30.42 -5.99
CA LYS A 98 33.70 -31.03 -5.78
C LYS A 98 34.83 -30.00 -5.81
#